data_AF-A0A2D8QF42-F1
#
_entry.id   AF-A0A2D8QF42-F1
#
_cell.length_a   1.000
_cell.length_b   1.000
_cell.length_c   1.000
_cell.angle_alpha   90.00
_cell.angle_beta   90.00
_cell.angle_gamma   90.00
#
_symmetry.space_group_name_H-M   'P 1'
#
loop_
_entity.id
_entity.type
_entity.pdbx_description
1 polymer ?
#
loop_
_entity_poly.entity_id
_entity_poly.type
_entity_poly.pdbx_seq_one_letter_code
_entity_poly.pdbx_strand_id
1 'polypeptide(L)'
;VPAPAGLPPGAQTLALAADPGRHENGTSHLSIVDAAGNVVSMTTSVEGAFGSGVFVRGFLLNNQLTDFSFRPEIDGRPVINRVEPGKRPRSSMAPTIVYGPDDRPAIVAGSPGGSRIIGYVAQALTAMIDFDLDPQAAAELPHVLNRNGPTEIEAGTGAEALITGLGLLGDQTATAEMTSGLNLIRIRPDGTLQGGSDPRREGIAAGQ
;
A
#
# COMPACT_ATOMS: atom_id res chain seq x y z
N VAL A 1 -19.74 14.63 -2.29
CA VAL A 1 -19.50 14.72 -0.82
C VAL A 1 -18.80 13.43 -0.43
N PRO A 2 -17.68 13.45 0.31
CA PRO A 2 -17.03 12.22 0.75
C PRO A 2 -18.05 11.31 1.45
N ALA A 3 -18.03 10.01 1.14
CA ALA A 3 -18.89 9.08 1.86
C ALA A 3 -18.57 9.19 3.36
N PRO A 4 -19.59 9.32 4.24
CA PRO A 4 -19.34 9.32 5.68
C PRO A 4 -18.75 7.97 6.07
N ALA A 5 -17.80 7.97 7.01
CA ALA A 5 -17.26 6.73 7.54
C ALA A 5 -18.39 5.87 8.14
N GLY A 6 -18.39 4.57 7.82
CA GLY A 6 -19.34 3.63 8.40
C GLY A 6 -19.11 3.45 9.90
N LEU A 7 -20.18 3.14 10.64
CA LEU A 7 -20.13 2.74 12.04
C LEU A 7 -20.45 1.24 12.15
N PRO A 8 -19.44 0.34 12.12
CA PRO A 8 -19.69 -1.08 12.25
C PRO A 8 -20.33 -1.41 13.60
N PRO A 9 -21.23 -2.41 13.69
CA PRO A 9 -21.84 -2.82 14.95
C PRO A 9 -20.78 -3.15 16.01
N GLY A 10 -20.88 -2.52 17.19
CA GLY A 10 -19.90 -2.69 18.28
C GLY A 10 -18.68 -1.77 18.23
N ALA A 11 -18.53 -0.95 17.17
CA ALA A 11 -17.46 0.05 17.12
C ALA A 11 -17.75 1.18 18.12
N GLN A 12 -16.89 1.33 19.12
CA GLN A 12 -16.88 2.54 19.94
C GLN A 12 -16.26 3.67 19.12
N THR A 13 -16.96 4.79 18.98
CA THR A 13 -16.37 5.99 18.40
C THR A 13 -15.25 6.45 19.33
N LEU A 14 -14.00 6.26 18.90
CA LEU A 14 -12.85 6.78 19.62
C LEU A 14 -12.97 8.30 19.63
N ALA A 15 -12.93 8.93 20.81
CA ALA A 15 -12.93 10.39 20.98
C ALA A 15 -11.57 11.01 20.60
N LEU A 16 -10.96 10.51 19.53
CA LEU A 16 -9.62 10.86 19.05
C LEU A 16 -9.72 11.53 17.69
N ALA A 17 -8.84 12.48 17.43
CA ALA A 17 -8.75 13.12 16.12
C ALA A 17 -8.02 12.21 15.12
N ALA A 18 -8.44 12.30 13.85
CA ALA A 18 -7.78 11.63 12.73
C ALA A 18 -6.43 12.30 12.43
N ASP A 19 -5.47 11.48 12.00
CA ASP A 19 -4.15 11.96 11.59
C ASP A 19 -4.15 12.30 10.08
N PRO A 20 -3.69 13.49 9.65
CA PRO A 20 -3.71 13.89 8.23
C PRO A 20 -2.80 13.07 7.30
N GLY A 21 -1.91 12.23 7.83
CA GLY A 21 -1.00 11.38 7.04
C GLY A 21 0.13 12.15 6.34
N ARG A 22 1.12 11.42 5.82
CA ARG A 22 2.31 11.95 5.13
C ARG A 22 2.72 11.12 3.91
N HIS A 23 3.67 11.69 3.15
CA HIS A 23 4.26 11.12 1.94
C HIS A 23 5.66 10.56 2.27
N GLU A 24 5.93 9.33 1.82
CA GLU A 24 7.05 8.49 2.29
C GLU A 24 7.57 7.61 1.14
N ASN A 25 8.89 7.52 0.93
CA ASN A 25 9.50 6.88 -0.24
C ASN A 25 10.65 5.89 0.06
N GLY A 26 10.96 5.58 1.33
CA GLY A 26 12.06 4.69 1.76
C GLY A 26 11.66 3.24 2.05
N THR A 27 10.50 2.81 1.58
CA THR A 27 9.95 1.47 1.79
C THR A 27 10.30 0.54 0.63
N SER A 28 10.46 -0.76 0.91
CA SER A 28 10.60 -1.84 -0.06
C SER A 28 9.70 -3.03 0.31
N HIS A 29 9.38 -3.86 -0.67
CA HIS A 29 8.58 -5.07 -0.49
C HIS A 29 9.19 -6.25 -1.23
N LEU A 30 9.05 -7.45 -0.67
CA LEU A 30 9.36 -8.70 -1.36
C LEU A 30 8.32 -9.79 -1.05
N SER A 31 8.13 -10.67 -2.03
CA SER A 31 7.26 -11.84 -1.98
C SER A 31 8.08 -13.08 -2.35
N ILE A 32 7.98 -14.15 -1.56
CA ILE A 32 8.71 -15.41 -1.79
C ILE A 32 7.76 -16.58 -1.61
N VAL A 33 7.89 -17.57 -2.49
CA VAL A 33 7.35 -18.92 -2.32
C VAL A 33 8.51 -19.89 -2.51
N ASP A 34 8.73 -20.80 -1.57
CA ASP A 34 9.80 -21.81 -1.67
C ASP A 34 9.29 -23.17 -2.17
N ALA A 35 10.22 -24.08 -2.46
CA ALA A 35 9.91 -25.42 -2.98
C ALA A 35 9.18 -26.33 -1.95
N ALA A 36 9.19 -25.98 -0.66
CA ALA A 36 8.43 -26.67 0.37
C ALA A 36 7.01 -26.08 0.54
N GLY A 37 6.66 -25.04 -0.22
CA GLY A 37 5.39 -24.34 -0.14
C GLY A 37 5.31 -23.29 0.96
N ASN A 38 6.45 -22.93 1.58
CA ASN A 38 6.46 -21.81 2.54
C ASN A 38 6.32 -20.49 1.78
N VAL A 39 5.60 -19.55 2.39
CA VAL A 39 5.27 -18.26 1.79
C VAL A 39 5.75 -17.13 2.69
N VAL A 40 6.39 -16.11 2.11
CA VAL A 40 6.78 -14.88 2.79
C VAL A 40 6.25 -13.68 2.02
N SER A 41 5.56 -12.79 2.73
CA SER A 41 5.26 -11.43 2.28
C SER A 41 5.90 -10.47 3.28
N MET A 42 6.87 -9.67 2.84
CA MET A 42 7.64 -8.81 3.73
C MET A 42 7.77 -7.40 3.17
N THR A 43 7.22 -6.43 3.90
CA THR A 43 7.46 -5.01 3.67
C THR A 43 8.40 -4.48 4.73
N THR A 44 9.46 -3.78 4.31
CA THR A 44 10.48 -3.21 5.20
C THR A 44 10.76 -1.76 4.82
N SER A 45 11.18 -0.94 5.78
CA SER A 45 11.34 0.50 5.57
C SER A 45 12.34 1.15 6.52
N VAL A 46 12.90 2.27 6.06
CA VAL A 46 13.58 3.27 6.90
C VAL A 46 12.78 4.59 6.98
N GLU A 47 11.50 4.56 6.57
CA GLU A 47 10.59 5.68 6.31
C GLU A 47 10.98 6.48 5.07
N GLY A 48 11.81 7.51 5.23
CA GLY A 48 12.23 8.38 4.15
C GLY A 48 13.31 7.72 3.28
N ALA A 49 13.55 8.24 2.07
CA ALA A 49 14.74 7.82 1.32
C ALA A 49 16.00 8.11 2.15
N PHE A 50 16.82 7.09 2.41
CA PHE A 50 17.97 7.12 3.34
C PHE A 50 17.62 7.39 4.82
N GLY A 51 16.36 7.25 5.21
CA GLY A 51 15.87 7.42 6.57
C GLY A 51 16.17 8.81 7.13
N SER A 52 16.79 8.85 8.31
CA SER A 52 17.22 10.10 8.97
C SER A 52 18.45 10.76 8.31
N GLY A 53 19.11 10.10 7.37
CA GLY A 53 20.42 10.51 6.84
C GLY A 53 21.60 10.27 7.81
N VAL A 54 21.33 9.75 9.02
CA VAL A 54 22.37 9.42 10.00
C VAL A 54 22.94 8.04 9.72
N PHE A 55 24.26 7.97 9.53
CA PHE A 55 24.98 6.73 9.27
C PHE A 55 25.84 6.32 10.47
N VAL A 56 25.62 5.11 10.98
CA VAL A 56 26.35 4.58 12.14
C VAL A 56 26.82 3.16 11.82
N ARG A 57 28.14 2.95 11.86
CA ARG A 57 28.76 1.62 11.73
C ARG A 57 28.31 0.81 10.51
N GLY A 58 28.06 1.46 9.37
CA GLY A 58 27.59 0.75 8.17
C GLY A 58 26.08 0.80 7.96
N PHE A 59 25.31 1.34 8.91
CA PHE A 59 23.85 1.34 8.88
C PHE A 59 23.29 2.75 8.78
N LEU A 60 22.28 2.93 7.92
CA LEU A 60 21.41 4.10 7.95
C LEU A 60 20.36 3.93 9.04
N LEU A 61 20.18 4.96 9.86
CA LEU A 61 19.13 4.98 10.87
C LEU A 61 17.82 5.48 10.25
N ASN A 62 16.72 4.80 10.55
CA ASN A 62 15.38 5.22 10.13
C ASN A 62 15.01 6.58 10.73
N ASN A 63 14.00 7.22 10.15
CA ASN A 63 13.29 8.34 10.75
C ASN A 63 11.83 8.01 11.08
N GLN A 64 11.51 6.74 11.38
CA GLN A 64 10.14 6.22 11.50
C GLN A 64 9.24 6.99 12.48
N LEU A 65 9.81 7.70 13.46
CA LEU A 65 9.02 8.53 14.37
C LEU A 65 8.29 9.69 13.67
N THR A 66 8.66 10.02 12.41
CA THR A 66 7.92 11.01 11.60
C THR A 66 6.57 10.51 11.11
N ASP A 67 6.29 9.21 11.22
CA ASP A 67 4.95 8.65 10.96
C ASP A 67 3.96 9.02 12.06
N PHE A 68 4.41 9.45 13.25
CA PHE A 68 3.50 10.01 14.23
C PHE A 68 2.97 11.37 13.77
N SER A 69 1.80 11.72 14.27
CA SER A 69 1.27 13.08 14.13
C SER A 69 2.16 14.08 14.85
N PHE A 70 2.57 15.12 14.13
CA PHE A 70 3.32 16.25 14.69
C PHE A 70 2.48 17.13 15.61
N ARG A 71 1.15 16.98 15.56
CA ARG A 71 0.23 17.62 16.49
C ARG A 71 -0.30 16.57 17.46
N PRO A 72 -0.06 16.72 18.78
CA PRO A 72 -0.56 15.76 19.76
C PRO A 72 -2.08 15.85 19.94
N GLU A 73 -2.67 17.01 19.61
CA GLU A 73 -4.11 17.29 19.74
C GLU A 73 -4.62 18.11 18.54
N ILE A 74 -5.90 17.93 18.21
CA ILE A 74 -6.66 18.72 17.23
C ILE A 74 -8.02 19.01 17.86
N ASP A 75 -8.41 20.28 17.89
CA ASP A 75 -9.69 20.76 18.48
C ASP A 75 -9.93 20.26 19.91
N GLY A 76 -8.88 20.27 20.74
CA GLY A 76 -8.91 19.82 22.14
C GLY A 76 -9.05 18.31 22.32
N ARG A 77 -8.92 17.52 21.24
CA ARG A 77 -8.94 16.05 21.28
C ARG A 77 -7.57 15.49 20.94
N PRO A 78 -7.07 14.51 21.70
CA PRO A 78 -5.79 13.91 21.37
C PRO A 78 -5.86 13.14 20.04
N VAL A 79 -4.82 13.28 19.23
CA VAL A 79 -4.70 12.55 17.96
C VAL A 79 -4.39 11.08 18.26
N ILE A 80 -5.04 10.18 17.53
CA ILE A 80 -4.86 8.73 17.74
C ILE A 80 -3.41 8.29 17.51
N ASN A 81 -2.77 8.89 16.51
CA ASN A 81 -1.39 8.65 16.13
C ASN A 81 -0.43 9.71 16.73
N ARG A 82 -0.72 10.29 17.90
CA ARG A 82 0.26 11.13 18.61
C ARG A 82 1.42 10.31 19.17
N VAL A 83 2.57 10.96 19.39
CA VAL A 83 3.77 10.39 20.01
C VAL A 83 3.50 10.01 21.47
N GLU A 84 3.86 8.79 21.86
CA GLU A 84 3.82 8.31 23.25
C GLU A 84 5.01 7.36 23.53
N PRO A 85 5.52 7.27 24.78
CA PRO A 85 6.60 6.36 25.12
C PRO A 85 6.26 4.90 24.80
N GLY A 86 7.17 4.19 24.14
CA GLY A 86 7.00 2.78 23.77
C GLY A 86 5.94 2.51 22.69
N LYS A 87 5.25 3.54 22.19
CA LYS A 87 4.26 3.41 21.13
C LYS A 87 4.92 3.23 19.78
N ARG A 88 4.28 2.43 18.92
CA ARG A 88 4.66 2.28 17.51
C ARG A 88 3.82 3.24 16.65
N PRO A 89 4.43 3.99 15.72
CA PRO A 89 3.66 4.88 14.85
C PRO A 89 2.81 4.08 13.87
N ARG A 90 1.72 4.68 13.39
CA ARG A 90 0.83 4.08 12.40
C ARG A 90 1.55 3.93 11.07
N SER A 91 1.51 2.72 10.50
CA SER A 91 2.07 2.42 9.18
C SER A 91 0.96 2.18 8.14
N SER A 92 1.30 2.39 6.87
CA SER A 92 0.49 1.99 5.71
C SER A 92 0.97 0.71 5.02
N MET A 93 2.05 0.08 5.53
CA MET A 93 2.54 -1.19 4.99
C MET A 93 1.46 -2.28 5.03
N ALA A 94 1.27 -2.99 3.92
CA ALA A 94 0.26 -4.04 3.76
C ALA A 94 0.85 -5.31 3.12
N PRO A 95 1.84 -6.00 3.75
CA PRO A 95 2.24 -7.33 3.32
C PRO A 95 1.06 -8.29 3.47
N THR A 96 0.66 -8.95 2.39
CA THR A 96 -0.62 -9.65 2.30
C THR A 96 -0.43 -11.04 1.69
N ILE A 97 -1.04 -12.04 2.32
CA ILE A 97 -1.18 -13.41 1.80
C ILE A 97 -2.66 -13.71 1.73
N VAL A 98 -3.14 -14.06 0.54
CA VAL A 98 -4.54 -14.45 0.31
C VAL A 98 -4.62 -15.97 0.27
N TYR A 99 -5.56 -16.52 1.02
CA TYR A 99 -5.86 -17.94 1.05
C TYR A 99 -7.04 -18.24 0.13
N GLY A 100 -6.93 -19.34 -0.61
CA GLY A 100 -8.02 -19.87 -1.42
C GLY A 100 -9.10 -20.56 -0.59
N PRO A 101 -10.20 -21.01 -1.22
CA PRO A 101 -11.28 -21.73 -0.55
C PRO A 101 -10.86 -23.07 0.07
N ASP A 102 -9.71 -23.60 -0.35
CA ASP A 102 -9.10 -24.83 0.15
C ASP A 102 -8.12 -24.60 1.31
N ASP A 103 -8.12 -23.39 1.89
CA ASP A 103 -7.23 -22.97 2.98
C ASP A 103 -5.74 -23.06 2.62
N ARG A 104 -5.40 -22.92 1.33
CA ARG A 104 -4.03 -22.84 0.84
C ARG A 104 -3.68 -21.44 0.33
N PRO A 105 -2.43 -20.96 0.51
CA PRO A 105 -2.00 -19.70 -0.08
C PRO A 105 -2.20 -19.68 -1.60
N ALA A 106 -2.82 -18.62 -2.12
CA ALA A 106 -3.13 -18.45 -3.54
C ALA A 106 -2.48 -17.19 -4.13
N ILE A 107 -2.33 -16.13 -3.33
CA ILE A 107 -1.69 -14.87 -3.76
C ILE A 107 -0.79 -14.34 -2.65
N VAL A 108 0.39 -13.85 -3.03
CA VAL A 108 1.34 -13.13 -2.17
C VAL A 108 1.53 -11.75 -2.77
N ALA A 109 1.26 -10.71 -1.99
CA ALA A 109 1.25 -9.34 -2.50
C ALA A 109 1.74 -8.33 -1.47
N GLY A 110 2.24 -7.22 -1.98
CA GLY A 110 2.57 -6.03 -1.21
C GLY A 110 3.30 -5.02 -2.08
N SER A 111 3.46 -3.81 -1.56
CA SER A 111 4.06 -2.70 -2.27
C SER A 111 4.68 -1.70 -1.28
N PRO A 112 5.74 -0.97 -1.66
CA PRO A 112 6.11 0.31 -1.08
C PRO A 112 5.24 1.48 -1.62
N GLY A 113 5.48 2.70 -1.12
CA GLY A 113 4.80 3.92 -1.59
C GLY A 113 3.97 4.65 -0.52
N GLY A 114 4.45 4.64 0.71
CA GLY A 114 3.86 5.36 1.85
C GLY A 114 2.36 5.10 2.02
N SER A 115 1.60 6.18 2.18
CA SER A 115 0.16 6.11 2.39
C SER A 115 -0.65 5.61 1.18
N ARG A 116 -0.03 5.39 0.00
CA ARG A 116 -0.68 4.78 -1.17
C ARG A 116 -0.57 3.26 -1.22
N ILE A 117 0.27 2.64 -0.37
CA ILE A 117 0.47 1.18 -0.31
C ILE A 117 -0.86 0.42 -0.24
N ILE A 118 -1.79 0.88 0.60
CA ILE A 118 -3.10 0.24 0.78
C ILE A 118 -3.87 0.20 -0.55
N GLY A 119 -3.87 1.31 -1.30
CA GLY A 119 -4.53 1.40 -2.60
C GLY A 119 -3.86 0.53 -3.65
N TYR A 120 -2.52 0.52 -3.71
CA TYR A 120 -1.77 -0.33 -4.65
C TYR A 120 -2.07 -1.82 -4.44
N VAL A 121 -2.04 -2.28 -3.19
CA VAL A 121 -2.31 -3.69 -2.87
C VAL A 121 -3.78 -4.02 -3.12
N ALA A 122 -4.71 -3.17 -2.72
CA ALA A 122 -6.14 -3.40 -2.97
C ALA A 122 -6.45 -3.48 -4.47
N GLN A 123 -5.95 -2.54 -5.28
CA GLN A 123 -6.13 -2.54 -6.72
C GLN A 123 -5.55 -3.79 -7.37
N ALA A 124 -4.32 -4.18 -7.01
CA ALA A 124 -3.68 -5.39 -7.54
C ALA A 124 -4.46 -6.66 -7.17
N LEU A 125 -4.96 -6.76 -5.93
CA LEU A 125 -5.77 -7.90 -5.51
C LEU A 125 -7.11 -7.95 -6.26
N THR A 126 -7.80 -6.82 -6.44
CA THR A 126 -9.01 -6.75 -7.28
C THR A 126 -8.72 -7.18 -8.71
N ALA A 127 -7.64 -6.70 -9.31
CA ALA A 127 -7.24 -7.09 -10.65
C ALA A 127 -6.98 -8.60 -10.78
N MET A 128 -6.34 -9.21 -9.78
CA MET A 128 -6.04 -10.64 -9.80
C MET A 128 -7.25 -11.52 -9.44
N ILE A 129 -8.08 -11.10 -8.48
CA ILE A 129 -9.19 -11.90 -7.95
C ILE A 129 -10.44 -11.71 -8.81
N ASP A 130 -10.84 -10.47 -9.06
CA ASP A 130 -12.12 -10.15 -9.70
C ASP A 130 -12.00 -10.14 -11.23
N PHE A 131 -10.84 -9.72 -11.76
CA PHE A 131 -10.61 -9.64 -13.22
C PHE A 131 -9.72 -10.78 -13.77
N ASP A 132 -9.29 -11.70 -12.90
CA ASP A 132 -8.40 -12.83 -13.22
C ASP A 132 -7.14 -12.46 -14.02
N LEU A 133 -6.62 -11.24 -13.84
CA LEU A 133 -5.37 -10.84 -14.49
C LEU A 133 -4.18 -11.60 -13.91
N ASP A 134 -3.23 -11.97 -14.75
CA ASP A 134 -1.97 -12.50 -14.27
C ASP A 134 -1.19 -11.46 -13.43
N PRO A 135 -0.26 -11.88 -12.57
CA PRO A 135 0.46 -10.98 -11.68
C PRO A 135 1.20 -9.83 -12.38
N GLN A 136 1.74 -10.06 -13.58
CA GLN A 136 2.48 -9.02 -14.31
C GLN A 136 1.50 -8.00 -14.88
N ALA A 137 0.43 -8.45 -15.54
CA ALA A 137 -0.62 -7.57 -16.03
C ALA A 137 -1.26 -6.73 -14.92
N ALA A 138 -1.47 -7.32 -13.73
CA ALA A 138 -1.98 -6.61 -12.57
C ALA A 138 -1.02 -5.52 -12.06
N ALA A 139 0.30 -5.78 -12.07
CA ALA A 139 1.32 -4.82 -11.66
C ALA A 139 1.49 -3.65 -12.66
N GLU A 140 1.21 -3.90 -13.95
CA GLU A 140 1.31 -2.90 -15.03
C GLU A 140 0.11 -1.97 -15.14
N LEU A 141 -1.02 -2.30 -14.49
CA LEU A 141 -2.20 -1.43 -14.52
C LEU A 141 -1.86 -0.02 -14.02
N PRO A 142 -2.37 1.03 -14.67
CA PRO A 142 -2.34 2.38 -14.13
C PRO A 142 -3.02 2.48 -12.77
N HIS A 143 -2.48 3.26 -11.85
CA HIS A 143 -3.06 3.43 -10.52
C HIS A 143 -4.17 4.47 -10.49
N VAL A 144 -5.27 4.12 -9.83
CA VAL A 144 -6.37 5.03 -9.50
C VAL A 144 -6.82 4.76 -8.08
N LEU A 145 -6.63 5.72 -7.16
CA LEU A 145 -6.98 5.52 -5.75
C LEU A 145 -7.52 6.79 -5.11
N ASN A 146 -8.37 6.64 -4.09
CA ASN A 146 -8.89 7.75 -3.30
C ASN A 146 -8.57 7.54 -1.82
N ARG A 147 -8.08 8.57 -1.15
CA ARG A 147 -7.69 8.56 0.28
C ARG A 147 -8.52 9.56 1.10
N ASN A 148 -9.82 9.60 0.86
CA ASN A 148 -10.77 10.56 1.42
C ASN A 148 -10.48 12.02 1.00
N GLY A 149 -10.09 12.19 -0.27
CA GLY A 149 -9.79 13.48 -0.88
C GLY A 149 -10.09 13.42 -2.39
N PRO A 150 -9.35 14.16 -3.23
CA PRO A 150 -9.37 13.93 -4.66
C PRO A 150 -8.99 12.49 -4.99
N THR A 151 -9.64 11.91 -5.99
CA THR A 151 -9.20 10.66 -6.61
C THR A 151 -7.89 10.94 -7.34
N GLU A 152 -6.82 10.30 -6.86
CA GLU A 152 -5.49 10.38 -7.44
C GLU A 152 -5.42 9.42 -8.63
N ILE A 153 -5.02 9.96 -9.78
CA ILE A 153 -4.85 9.22 -11.04
C ILE A 153 -3.38 9.29 -11.42
N GLU A 154 -2.82 8.15 -11.79
CA GLU A 154 -1.42 8.09 -12.22
C GLU A 154 -1.17 8.91 -13.48
N ALA A 155 -0.30 9.90 -13.36
CA ALA A 155 0.05 10.82 -14.44
C ALA A 155 0.75 10.11 -15.60
N GLY A 156 0.46 10.55 -16.83
CA GLY A 156 1.12 10.03 -18.04
C GLY A 156 0.66 8.63 -18.46
N THR A 157 -0.47 8.16 -17.94
CA THR A 157 -1.06 6.85 -18.27
C THR A 157 -2.41 6.99 -18.96
N GLY A 158 -2.91 5.88 -19.52
CA GLY A 158 -4.27 5.83 -20.08
C GLY A 158 -5.39 6.11 -19.07
N ALA A 159 -5.12 6.05 -17.76
CA ALA A 159 -6.11 6.34 -16.73
C ALA A 159 -6.53 7.81 -16.67
N GLU A 160 -5.76 8.75 -17.24
CA GLU A 160 -6.17 10.15 -17.36
C GLU A 160 -7.47 10.32 -18.14
N ALA A 161 -7.83 9.36 -19.02
CA ALA A 161 -9.12 9.34 -19.70
C ALA A 161 -10.33 9.25 -18.75
N LEU A 162 -10.13 8.82 -17.50
CA LEU A 162 -11.17 8.74 -16.47
C LEU A 162 -11.51 10.09 -15.86
N ILE A 163 -10.64 11.10 -15.98
CA ILE A 163 -10.78 12.42 -15.32
C ILE A 163 -12.15 13.06 -15.62
N THR A 164 -12.53 13.13 -16.90
CA THR A 164 -13.80 13.74 -17.30
C THR A 164 -15.00 12.96 -16.79
N GLY A 165 -14.97 11.62 -16.91
CA GLY A 165 -16.06 10.76 -16.45
C GLY A 165 -16.29 10.85 -14.95
N LEU A 166 -15.21 10.79 -14.16
CA LEU A 166 -15.26 10.95 -12.70
C LEU A 166 -15.74 12.36 -12.30
N GLY A 167 -15.29 13.40 -13.02
CA GLY A 167 -15.77 14.76 -12.81
C GLY A 167 -17.28 14.92 -13.04
N LEU A 168 -17.83 14.26 -14.06
CA LEU A 168 -19.28 14.25 -14.32
C LEU A 168 -20.07 13.51 -13.24
N LEU A 169 -19.43 12.56 -12.53
CA LEU A 169 -20.01 11.87 -11.37
C LEU A 169 -19.86 12.67 -10.07
N GLY A 170 -19.18 13.81 -10.10
CA GLY A 170 -19.00 14.73 -8.96
C GLY A 170 -17.72 14.49 -8.16
N ASP A 171 -16.80 13.66 -8.64
CA ASP A 171 -15.50 13.44 -8.01
C ASP A 171 -14.53 14.57 -8.34
N GLN A 172 -13.74 14.97 -7.35
CA GLN A 172 -12.53 15.75 -7.59
C GLN A 172 -11.42 14.78 -7.99
N THR A 173 -10.66 15.10 -9.02
CA THR A 173 -9.52 14.30 -9.47
C THR A 173 -8.24 15.11 -9.42
N ALA A 174 -7.11 14.42 -9.22
CA ALA A 174 -5.78 15.01 -9.30
C ALA A 174 -4.84 14.01 -9.96
N THR A 175 -4.05 14.45 -10.93
CA THR A 175 -2.97 13.62 -11.46
C THR A 175 -1.77 13.64 -10.51
N ALA A 176 -1.11 12.50 -10.36
CA ALA A 176 0.06 12.37 -9.49
C ALA A 176 1.07 11.38 -10.04
N GLU A 177 2.34 11.61 -9.77
CA GLU A 177 3.35 10.57 -9.88
C GLU A 177 3.09 9.51 -8.79
N MET A 178 3.10 8.24 -9.21
CA MET A 178 2.78 7.09 -8.36
C MET A 178 3.88 6.05 -8.54
N THR A 179 4.69 5.86 -7.51
CA THR A 179 5.94 5.08 -7.57
C THR A 179 5.80 3.78 -6.78
N SER A 180 4.73 3.03 -7.03
CA SER A 180 4.54 1.70 -6.43
C SER A 180 5.73 0.77 -6.72
N GLY A 181 5.80 -0.34 -6.00
CA GLY A 181 6.80 -1.38 -6.18
C GLY A 181 6.19 -2.73 -5.88
N LEU A 182 5.04 -3.00 -6.50
CA LEU A 182 4.32 -4.25 -6.35
C LEU A 182 5.24 -5.45 -6.65
N ASN A 183 5.30 -6.39 -5.71
CA ASN A 183 5.85 -7.72 -5.96
C ASN A 183 4.75 -8.74 -5.68
N LEU A 184 4.29 -9.39 -6.75
CA LEU A 184 3.11 -10.23 -6.76
C LEU A 184 3.49 -11.66 -7.13
N ILE A 185 2.94 -12.65 -6.41
CA ILE A 185 3.01 -14.06 -6.77
C ILE A 185 1.61 -14.64 -6.74
N ARG A 186 1.20 -15.36 -7.79
CA ARG A 186 0.02 -16.23 -7.81
C ARG A 186 0.47 -17.69 -7.77
N ILE A 187 -0.13 -18.46 -6.87
CA ILE A 187 0.05 -19.90 -6.75
C ILE A 187 -1.20 -20.56 -7.32
N ARG A 188 -1.08 -21.24 -8.46
CA ARG A 188 -2.20 -21.95 -9.10
C ARG A 188 -2.47 -23.28 -8.37
N PRO A 189 -3.69 -23.85 -8.48
CA PRO A 189 -4.02 -25.12 -7.82
C PRO A 189 -3.16 -26.31 -8.24
N ASP A 190 -2.57 -26.25 -9.44
CA ASP A 190 -1.63 -27.25 -9.98
C ASP A 190 -0.18 -27.06 -9.49
N GLY A 191 0.07 -26.04 -8.65
CA GLY A 191 1.39 -25.70 -8.13
C GLY A 191 2.18 -24.71 -8.99
N THR A 192 1.66 -24.32 -10.17
CA THR A 192 2.34 -23.36 -11.05
C THR A 192 2.44 -22.00 -10.36
N LEU A 193 3.65 -21.44 -10.33
CA LEU A 193 3.92 -20.10 -9.81
C LEU A 193 3.94 -19.09 -10.95
N GLN A 194 3.21 -17.99 -10.78
CA GLN A 194 3.27 -16.84 -11.66
C GLN A 194 3.76 -15.65 -10.83
N GLY A 195 4.79 -14.95 -11.31
CA GLY A 195 5.34 -13.77 -10.65
C GLY A 195 5.11 -12.51 -11.48
N GLY A 196 4.95 -11.38 -10.82
CA GLY A 196 4.86 -10.07 -11.44
C GLY A 196 5.59 -9.02 -10.62
N SER A 197 6.34 -8.16 -11.29
CA SER A 197 7.05 -7.04 -10.68
C SER A 197 6.66 -5.73 -11.35
N ASP A 198 6.48 -4.70 -10.51
CA ASP A 198 6.05 -3.38 -10.93
C ASP A 198 7.08 -2.71 -11.86
N PRO A 199 6.68 -2.27 -13.08
CA PRO A 199 7.60 -1.63 -14.02
C PRO A 199 8.08 -0.25 -13.56
N ARG A 200 7.47 0.34 -12.53
CA ARG A 200 7.83 1.66 -12.00
C ARG A 200 9.11 1.66 -11.18
N ARG A 201 9.63 0.47 -10.84
CA ARG A 201 10.90 0.28 -10.11
C ARG A 201 11.72 -0.82 -10.79
N GLU A 202 12.96 -0.96 -10.38
CA GLU A 202 13.92 -1.93 -10.92
C GLU A 202 13.68 -3.38 -10.42
N GLY A 203 12.47 -3.69 -9.95
CA GLY A 203 12.13 -5.00 -9.41
C GLY A 203 12.10 -6.09 -10.49
N ILE A 204 12.33 -7.34 -10.09
CA ILE A 204 12.32 -8.51 -10.98
C ILE A 204 11.56 -9.64 -10.28
N ALA A 205 10.66 -10.30 -10.99
CA ALA A 205 10.12 -11.60 -10.60
C ALA A 205 10.93 -12.73 -11.27
N ALA A 206 11.47 -13.65 -10.46
CA ALA A 206 12.24 -14.80 -10.95
C ALA A 206 11.94 -16.05 -10.13
N GLY A 207 11.90 -17.21 -10.80
CA GLY A 207 11.63 -18.51 -10.20
C GLY A 207 11.83 -19.63 -11.22
N GLN A 208 11.86 -20.88 -10.74
CA GLN A 208 11.96 -22.10 -11.54
C GLN A 208 10.82 -23.05 -11.20
#